data_AF-A0A1M4VZU8-F1
#
_entry.id   AF-A0A1M4VZU8-F1
#
_cell.length_a   1.000
_cell.length_b   1.000
_cell.length_c   1.000
_cell.angle_alpha   90.00
_cell.angle_beta   90.00
_cell.angle_gamma   90.00
#
_symmetry.space_group_name_H-M   'P 1'
#
loop_
_entity.id
_entity.type
_entity.pdbx_description
1 polymer ?
#
loop_
_entity_poly.entity_id
_entity_poly.type
_entity_poly.pdbx_seq_one_letter_code
_entity_poly.pdbx_strand_id
1 'polypeptide(L)' 'MNTILEQHTMFRILEMADLAVGDKLVNLGEILEIEASDYNYSLVIARMGQRQVWTFDKEMSLYVE' A
#
# COMPACT_ATOMS: atom_id res chain seq x y z
N MET A 1 -29.62 -2.35 20.23
CA MET A 1 -28.18 -2.54 20.50
C MET A 1 -27.54 -2.78 19.14
N ASN A 2 -26.91 -1.78 18.55
CA ASN A 2 -26.25 -1.95 17.25
C ASN A 2 -24.89 -2.59 17.51
N THR A 3 -24.78 -3.88 17.22
CA THR A 3 -23.51 -4.59 17.23
C THR A 3 -22.70 -4.06 16.05
N ILE A 4 -21.68 -3.24 16.33
CA ILE A 4 -20.66 -2.94 15.34
C ILE A 4 -19.94 -4.27 15.11
N LEU A 5 -20.14 -4.87 13.94
CA LEU A 5 -19.32 -5.98 13.48
C LEU A 5 -17.92 -5.41 13.25
N GLU A 6 -17.02 -5.61 14.21
CA GLU A 6 -15.60 -5.37 14.01
C GLU A 6 -15.14 -6.32 12.90
N GLN A 7 -14.96 -5.78 11.70
CA GLN A 7 -14.27 -6.51 10.65
C GLN A 7 -12.82 -6.68 11.10
N HIS A 8 -12.45 -7.92 11.41
CA HIS A 8 -11.06 -8.27 11.64
C HIS A 8 -10.31 -8.15 10.31
N THR A 9 -9.78 -6.98 10.03
CA THR A 9 -8.87 -6.78 8.90
C THR A 9 -7.55 -7.50 9.20
N MET A 10 -7.18 -8.45 8.35
CA MET A 10 -5.94 -9.21 8.50
C MET A 10 -4.83 -8.49 7.75
N PHE A 11 -3.97 -7.79 8.49
CA PHE A 11 -2.80 -7.14 7.89
C PHE A 11 -1.72 -8.17 7.55
N ARG A 12 -1.08 -7.98 6.41
CA ARG A 12 0.10 -8.74 5.99
C ARG A 12 1.28 -7.78 5.78
N ILE A 13 2.47 -8.28 6.07
CA ILE A 13 3.73 -7.59 5.77
C ILE A 13 4.24 -8.18 4.46
N LEU A 14 4.54 -7.31 3.49
CA LEU A 14 5.13 -7.71 2.22
C LEU A 14 6.47 -7.01 2.03
N GLU A 15 7.39 -7.69 1.34
CA GLU A 15 8.54 -7.03 0.73
C GLU A 15 8.05 -6.15 -0.43
N MET A 16 8.78 -5.08 -0.75
CA MET A 16 8.41 -4.17 -1.83
C MET A 16 8.28 -4.86 -3.19
N ALA A 17 9.09 -5.89 -3.43
CA ALA A 17 9.08 -6.66 -4.67
C ALA A 17 7.80 -7.48 -4.86
N ASP A 18 7.06 -7.75 -3.79
CA ASP A 18 5.83 -8.55 -3.81
C ASP A 18 4.56 -7.69 -3.92
N LEU A 19 4.69 -6.36 -4.00
CA LEU A 19 3.55 -5.44 -4.16
C LEU A 19 2.95 -5.51 -5.56
N ALA A 20 1.63 -5.45 -5.63
CA ALA A 20 0.88 -5.39 -6.88
C ALA A 20 0.00 -4.13 -6.97
N VAL A 21 -0.31 -3.73 -8.20
CA VAL A 21 -1.37 -2.74 -8.45
C VAL A 21 -2.69 -3.30 -7.91
N GLY A 22 -3.43 -2.47 -7.19
CA GLY A 22 -4.66 -2.84 -6.48
C GLY A 22 -4.43 -3.22 -5.00
N ASP A 23 -3.19 -3.49 -4.58
CA ASP A 23 -2.91 -3.65 -3.14
C ASP A 23 -3.18 -2.35 -2.39
N LYS A 24 -3.70 -2.46 -1.17
CA LYS A 24 -4.01 -1.31 -0.32
C LYS A 24 -3.00 -1.18 0.80
N LEU A 25 -2.16 -0.17 0.70
CA LEU A 25 -1.20 0.17 1.75
C LEU A 25 -1.92 0.77 2.95
N VAL A 26 -1.66 0.24 4.14
CA VAL A 26 -2.26 0.72 5.39
C VAL A 26 -1.92 2.20 5.59
N ASN A 27 -2.92 3.02 5.91
CA ASN A 27 -2.85 4.48 6.08
C ASN A 27 -2.53 5.31 4.82
N LEU A 28 -2.28 4.69 3.68
CA LEU A 28 -1.94 5.37 2.43
C LEU A 28 -3.07 5.25 1.41
N GLY A 29 -3.44 4.05 0.99
CA GLY A 29 -4.47 3.83 -0.02
C GLY A 29 -4.11 2.75 -1.04
N GLU A 30 -4.92 2.67 -2.10
CA GLU A 30 -4.75 1.71 -3.18
C GLU A 30 -3.60 2.10 -4.10
N ILE A 31 -2.75 1.14 -4.47
CA ILE A 31 -1.69 1.32 -5.46
C ILE A 31 -2.29 1.29 -6.86
N LEU A 32 -2.02 2.33 -7.64
CA LEU A 32 -2.46 2.48 -9.02
C LEU A 32 -1.38 2.10 -10.02
N GLU A 33 -0.12 2.45 -9.72
CA GLU A 33 1.03 2.22 -10.59
C GLU A 33 2.27 1.97 -9.72
N ILE A 34 3.18 1.13 -10.23
CA ILE A 34 4.45 0.78 -9.59
C ILE A 34 5.55 0.99 -10.62
N GLU A 35 6.55 1.80 -10.29
CA GLU A 35 7.77 1.95 -11.05
C GLU A 35 8.95 1.50 -10.19
N ALA A 36 9.78 0.61 -10.73
CA ALA A 36 10.97 0.10 -10.06
C ALA A 36 12.22 0.66 -10.73
N SER A 37 13.10 1.29 -9.95
CA SER A 37 14.45 1.63 -10.37
C SER A 37 15.45 0.64 -9.77
N ASP A 38 16.75 0.89 -9.93
CA ASP A 38 17.78 0.04 -9.32
C ASP A 38 17.70 0.06 -7.79
N TYR A 39 17.35 1.20 -7.18
CA TYR A 39 17.47 1.45 -5.74
C TYR A 39 16.14 1.64 -5.01
N ASN A 40 15.07 2.00 -5.72
CA ASN A 40 13.79 2.33 -5.10
C ASN A 40 12.60 1.83 -5.92
N TYR A 41 11.43 1.89 -5.27
CA TYR A 41 10.13 1.83 -5.93
C TYR A 41 9.44 3.17 -5.77
N SER A 42 8.85 3.66 -6.85
CA SER A 42 7.89 4.76 -6.82
C SER A 42 6.48 4.20 -7.02
N LEU A 43 5.61 4.46 -6.05
CA LEU A 43 4.22 4.02 -6.05
C LEU A 43 3.32 5.23 -6.31
N VAL A 44 2.43 5.11 -7.29
CA VAL A 44 1.30 6.03 -7.42
C VAL A 44 0.15 5.46 -6.61
N ILE A 45 -0.33 6.20 -5.61
CA ILE A 45 -1.42 5.77 -4.72
C ILE A 45 -2.64 6.68 -4.81
N ALA A 46 -3.84 6.11 -4.70
CA ALA A 46 -5.10 6.83 -4.58
C ALA A 46 -5.41 7.14 -3.11
N ARG A 47 -5.34 8.42 -2.73
CA ARG A 47 -5.61 8.87 -1.35
C ARG A 47 -6.36 10.19 -1.32
N MET A 48 -7.42 10.28 -0.52
CA MET A 48 -8.22 11.50 -0.33
C MET A 48 -8.72 12.12 -1.65
N GLY A 49 -9.11 11.28 -2.61
CA GLY A 49 -9.59 11.72 -3.93
C GLY A 49 -8.51 12.26 -4.86
N GLN A 50 -7.23 12.08 -4.53
CA GLN A 50 -6.09 12.53 -5.33
C GLN A 50 -5.12 11.37 -5.60
N ARG A 51 -4.29 11.54 -6.64
CA ARG A 51 -3.14 10.68 -6.89
C ARG A 51 -1.91 11.28 -6.21
N GLN A 52 -1.18 10.46 -5.47
CA GLN A 52 0.05 10.87 -4.80
C GLN A 52 1.17 9.92 -5.20
N VAL A 53 2.39 10.44 -5.34
CA VAL A 53 3.58 9.64 -5.59
C VAL A 53 4.36 9.49 -4.29
N TRP A 54 4.68 8.24 -3.94
CA TRP A 54 5.51 7.92 -2.78
C TRP A 54 6.67 7.05 -3.23
N THR A 55 7.88 7.40 -2.80
CA THR A 55 9.09 6.65 -3.11
C THR A 55 9.61 5.95 -1.86
N PHE A 56 9.92 4.66 -2.01
CA PHE A 56 10.41 3.81 -0.94
C PHE A 56 11.68 3.10 -1.40
N ASP A 57 12.63 2.94 -0.49
CA ASP A 57 13.82 2.12 -0.76
C ASP A 57 13.43 0.64 -0.83
N LYS A 58 14.14 -0.14 -1.64
CA LYS A 58 13.82 -1.57 -1.83
C LYS A 58 13.93 -2.42 -0.57
N GLU A 59 14.73 -1.98 0.39
CA GLU A 59 14.97 -2.69 1.66
C GLU A 59 13.86 -2.45 2.70
N MET A 60 12.89 -1.58 2.40
CA MET A 60 11.77 -1.31 3.32
C MET A 60 10.74 -2.43 3.28
N SER A 61 10.06 -2.65 4.40
CA SER A 61 8.87 -3.51 4.49
C SER A 61 7.62 -2.64 4.61
N LEU A 62 6.57 -2.97 3.87
CA LEU A 62 5.28 -2.27 3.94
C LEU A 62 4.18 -3.16 4.55
N TYR A 63 3.24 -2.48 5.21
CA TYR A 63 2.04 -3.09 5.77
C TYR A 63 0.88 -2.89 4.79
N VAL A 64 0.23 -3.99 4.40
CA VAL A 64 -0.90 -3.95 3.47
C VAL A 64 -2.13 -4.61 4.08
N GLU A 65 -3.30 -4.10 3.69
CA GLU A 65 -4.64 -4.62 4.03
C GLU A 65 -5.09 -5.71 3.04
#